data_AF-A0A832GUE1-F1
#
_entry.id   AF-A0A832GUE1-F1
#
_cell.length_a   1.000
_cell.length_b   1.000
_cell.length_c   1.000
_cell.angle_alpha   90.00
_cell.angle_beta   90.00
_cell.angle_gamma   90.00
#
_symmetry.space_group_name_H-M   'P 1'
#
loop_
_entity.id
_entity.type
_entity.pdbx_description
1 polymer ?
#
loop_
_entity_poly.entity_id
_entity_poly.type
_entity_poly.pdbx_seq_one_letter_code
_entity_poly.pdbx_strand_id
1 'polypeptide(L)'
;MKLNFKIVKAESLKSFCIKVLRKLNVPLEDAEITADVIVSADLKGIESHGIARLNRYVKRLANGWIKPESKITILKETPITLLIDAENSLGQVAAYKAMKLCINKAEKNYLGVAVVKNSNHFGIAGYYAMMALEKDMIGVCMSNASPLVLPTFSIEPMLGTNPIAIAVPKKYEPPLVLDMATSTVSMGKIELYKRLNKLLPAVWAINEKGEVEFNPEKVINCAYKLKRGGLLPLGGLAETSGYKGYGLALIIDVLTGVLSGAAYGPYVGEPNDSKPSNIGHFLAAININAFMDINEFKERVNDLISIIKKASKAEGCDRIYIPGEKEWEIEEQRRRNGVPISMEILENLENLAKKFNIEFSL
;
A
#
# COMPACT_ATOMS: atom_id res chain seq x y z
N MET A 1 -10.26 23.34 13.88
CA MET A 1 -11.34 22.35 14.05
C MET A 1 -10.71 21.07 14.59
N LYS A 2 -10.96 20.70 15.86
CA LYS A 2 -10.47 19.42 16.39
C LYS A 2 -11.24 18.33 15.66
N LEU A 3 -10.55 17.46 14.93
CA LEU A 3 -11.17 16.26 14.37
C LEU A 3 -11.68 15.43 15.57
N ASN A 4 -13.00 15.25 15.66
CA ASN A 4 -13.56 14.34 16.66
C ASN A 4 -13.25 12.90 16.23
N PHE A 5 -12.59 12.15 17.10
CA PHE A 5 -12.27 10.75 16.91
C PHE A 5 -12.76 9.92 18.09
N LYS A 6 -13.12 8.67 17.82
CA LYS A 6 -13.32 7.63 18.83
C LYS A 6 -12.12 6.70 18.80
N ILE A 7 -11.65 6.32 19.98
CA ILE A 7 -10.61 5.30 20.11
C ILE A 7 -11.29 3.93 20.11
N VAL A 8 -10.89 3.05 19.19
CA VAL A 8 -11.47 1.71 19.00
C VAL A 8 -10.37 0.66 19.09
N LYS A 9 -10.63 -0.47 19.77
CA LYS A 9 -9.67 -1.57 19.83
C LYS A 9 -9.45 -2.20 18.45
N ALA A 10 -8.20 -2.54 18.16
CA ALA A 10 -7.82 -3.13 16.87
C ALA A 10 -8.54 -4.47 16.61
N GLU A 11 -8.72 -5.28 17.65
CA GLU A 11 -9.42 -6.57 17.60
C GLU A 11 -10.89 -6.38 17.28
N SER A 12 -11.53 -5.34 17.82
CA SER A 12 -12.92 -5.00 17.52
C SER A 12 -13.07 -4.58 16.05
N LEU A 13 -12.15 -3.75 15.54
CA LEU A 13 -12.13 -3.37 14.11
C LEU A 13 -11.95 -4.60 13.22
N LYS A 14 -11.00 -5.48 13.54
CA LYS A 14 -10.74 -6.71 12.79
C LYS A 14 -11.96 -7.63 12.78
N SER A 15 -12.59 -7.84 13.95
CA SER A 15 -13.81 -8.64 14.07
C SER A 15 -14.96 -8.07 13.23
N PHE A 16 -15.15 -6.74 13.25
CA PHE A 16 -16.16 -6.07 12.44
C PHE A 16 -15.89 -6.26 10.94
N CYS A 17 -14.66 -6.04 10.48
CA CYS A 17 -14.26 -6.29 9.09
C CYS A 17 -14.58 -7.71 8.64
N ILE A 18 -14.20 -8.71 9.44
CA ILE A 18 -14.46 -10.12 9.13
C ILE A 18 -15.97 -10.35 8.99
N LYS A 19 -16.78 -9.91 9.96
CA LYS A 19 -18.25 -10.06 9.93
C LYS A 19 -18.85 -9.46 8.64
N VAL A 20 -18.42 -8.26 8.25
CA VAL A 20 -18.88 -7.59 7.01
C VAL A 20 -18.48 -8.38 5.77
N LEU A 21 -17.22 -8.81 5.66
CA LEU A 21 -16.73 -9.56 4.50
C LEU A 21 -17.40 -10.93 4.36
N ARG A 22 -17.70 -11.60 5.48
CA ARG A 22 -18.43 -12.88 5.49
C ARG A 22 -19.84 -12.75 4.93
N LYS A 23 -20.51 -11.61 5.14
CA LYS A 23 -21.83 -11.32 4.53
C LYS A 23 -21.80 -11.15 3.02
N LEU A 24 -20.60 -11.01 2.44
CA LEU A 24 -20.35 -10.92 1.01
C LEU A 24 -19.77 -12.23 0.44
N ASN A 25 -19.94 -13.35 1.16
CA ASN A 25 -19.47 -14.69 0.77
C ASN A 25 -17.94 -14.82 0.65
N VAL A 26 -17.17 -13.88 1.21
CA VAL A 26 -15.71 -14.01 1.29
C VAL A 26 -15.39 -15.17 2.26
N PRO A 27 -14.57 -16.17 1.88
CA PRO A 27 -14.15 -17.24 2.77
C PRO A 27 -13.54 -16.72 4.08
N LEU A 28 -13.62 -17.49 5.17
CA LEU A 28 -13.17 -17.02 6.49
C LEU A 28 -11.69 -16.63 6.50
N GLU A 29 -10.82 -17.50 5.97
CA GLU A 29 -9.37 -17.23 5.86
C GLU A 29 -9.08 -15.96 5.05
N ASP A 30 -9.74 -15.81 3.89
CA ASP A 30 -9.60 -14.64 3.03
C ASP A 30 -10.09 -13.34 3.73
N ALA A 31 -11.17 -13.44 4.51
CA ALA A 31 -11.71 -12.33 5.30
C ALA A 31 -10.77 -11.95 6.45
N GLU A 32 -10.14 -12.92 7.11
CA GLU A 32 -9.15 -12.70 8.16
C GLU A 32 -7.90 -12.02 7.61
N ILE A 33 -7.35 -12.48 6.48
CA ILE A 33 -6.22 -11.84 5.79
C ILE A 33 -6.57 -10.40 5.44
N THR A 34 -7.73 -10.18 4.80
CA THR A 34 -8.16 -8.85 4.36
C THR A 34 -8.33 -7.90 5.54
N ALA A 35 -8.99 -8.35 6.62
CA ALA A 35 -9.18 -7.57 7.83
C ALA A 35 -7.84 -7.26 8.53
N ASP A 36 -6.91 -8.22 8.55
CA ASP A 36 -5.59 -8.03 9.15
C ASP A 36 -4.77 -6.96 8.42
N VAL A 37 -4.75 -6.98 7.08
CA VAL A 37 -4.07 -5.95 6.28
C VAL A 37 -4.69 -4.57 6.51
N ILE A 38 -6.03 -4.48 6.53
CA ILE A 38 -6.76 -3.23 6.77
C ILE A 38 -6.41 -2.66 8.15
N VAL A 39 -6.50 -3.46 9.21
CA VAL A 39 -6.24 -3.01 10.57
C VAL A 39 -4.75 -2.73 10.79
N SER A 40 -3.85 -3.48 10.14
CA SER A 40 -2.40 -3.22 10.18
C SER A 40 -2.05 -1.84 9.61
N ALA A 41 -2.72 -1.41 8.54
CA ALA A 41 -2.53 -0.07 8.00
C ALA A 41 -2.94 1.01 9.02
N ASP A 42 -4.06 0.85 9.71
CA ASP A 42 -4.46 1.78 10.76
C ASP A 42 -3.52 1.74 11.98
N LEU A 43 -3.09 0.56 12.40
CA LEU A 43 -2.12 0.42 13.50
C LEU A 43 -0.82 1.16 13.19
N LYS A 44 -0.34 1.11 11.95
CA LYS A 44 0.87 1.83 11.50
C LYS A 44 0.67 3.31 11.21
N GLY A 45 -0.54 3.85 11.38
CA GLY A 45 -0.85 5.25 11.06
C GLY A 45 -1.06 5.54 9.57
N ILE A 46 -1.17 4.51 8.73
CA ILE A 46 -1.42 4.61 7.29
C ILE A 46 -2.93 4.58 7.03
N GLU A 47 -3.66 5.51 7.65
CA GLU A 47 -5.13 5.56 7.70
C GLU A 47 -5.79 5.63 6.30
N SER A 48 -5.05 6.16 5.32
CA SER A 48 -5.48 6.20 3.92
C SER A 48 -5.69 4.81 3.27
N HIS A 49 -5.18 3.75 3.88
CA HIS A 49 -5.30 2.36 3.41
C HIS A 49 -5.92 1.42 4.46
N GLY A 50 -6.31 1.95 5.63
CA GLY A 50 -6.95 1.17 6.69
C GLY A 50 -8.48 1.09 6.54
N ILE A 51 -9.18 1.12 7.66
CA ILE A 51 -10.63 0.84 7.77
C ILE A 51 -11.48 1.76 6.89
N ALA A 52 -10.98 2.97 6.59
CA ALA A 52 -11.59 3.90 5.64
C ALA A 52 -11.81 3.29 4.24
N ARG A 53 -11.06 2.23 3.88
CA ARG A 53 -11.20 1.53 2.59
C ARG A 53 -12.23 0.40 2.60
N LEU A 54 -12.74 -0.03 3.76
CA LEU A 54 -13.69 -1.15 3.85
C LEU A 54 -14.92 -0.93 2.96
N ASN A 55 -15.51 0.26 2.98
CA ASN A 55 -16.66 0.63 2.14
C ASN A 55 -16.39 0.41 0.64
N ARG A 56 -15.17 0.72 0.19
CA ARG A 56 -14.78 0.54 -1.22
C ARG A 56 -14.70 -0.94 -1.59
N TYR A 57 -14.12 -1.77 -0.74
CA TYR A 57 -14.06 -3.22 -0.97
C TYR A 57 -15.47 -3.83 -0.96
N VAL A 58 -16.29 -3.46 0.02
CA VAL A 58 -17.69 -3.89 0.12
C VAL A 58 -18.47 -3.54 -1.15
N LYS A 59 -18.35 -2.31 -1.65
CA LYS A 59 -19.04 -1.87 -2.87
C LYS A 59 -18.64 -2.72 -4.08
N ARG A 60 -17.33 -2.97 -4.26
CA ARG A 60 -16.84 -3.76 -5.40
C ARG A 60 -17.25 -5.23 -5.30
N LEU A 61 -17.20 -5.83 -4.11
CA LEU A 61 -17.67 -7.19 -3.85
C LEU A 61 -19.18 -7.32 -4.10
N ALA A 62 -19.99 -6.41 -3.54
CA ALA A 62 -21.45 -6.43 -3.67
C ALA A 62 -21.91 -6.27 -5.14
N ASN A 63 -21.15 -5.53 -5.95
CA ASN A 63 -21.43 -5.36 -7.37
C ASN A 63 -20.84 -6.46 -8.27
N GLY A 64 -20.13 -7.46 -7.69
CA GLY A 64 -19.47 -8.52 -8.46
C GLY A 64 -18.25 -8.06 -9.26
N TRP A 65 -17.72 -6.86 -9.00
CA TRP A 65 -16.53 -6.33 -9.68
C TRP A 65 -15.23 -6.92 -9.10
N ILE A 66 -15.31 -7.54 -7.94
CA ILE A 66 -14.29 -8.38 -7.31
C ILE A 66 -14.95 -9.72 -6.96
N LYS A 67 -14.27 -10.84 -7.21
CA LYS A 67 -14.74 -12.16 -6.78
C LYS A 67 -14.47 -12.33 -5.28
N PRO A 68 -15.46 -12.78 -4.49
CA PRO A 68 -15.29 -12.97 -3.05
C PRO A 68 -14.37 -14.15 -2.70
N GLU A 69 -14.32 -15.18 -3.54
CA GLU A 69 -13.43 -16.33 -3.37
C GLU A 69 -12.09 -16.04 -4.05
N SER A 70 -11.00 -16.07 -3.28
CA SER A 70 -9.65 -15.81 -3.80
C SER A 70 -8.93 -17.10 -4.14
N LYS A 71 -9.31 -17.67 -5.28
CA LYS A 71 -8.53 -18.73 -5.95
C LYS A 71 -7.35 -18.09 -6.66
N ILE A 72 -6.13 -18.50 -6.30
CA ILE A 72 -4.93 -18.16 -7.05
C ILE A 72 -4.53 -19.35 -7.92
N THR A 73 -4.24 -19.10 -9.19
CA THR A 73 -3.85 -20.13 -10.16
C THR A 73 -2.41 -19.87 -10.59
N ILE A 74 -1.54 -20.86 -10.39
CA ILE A 74 -0.15 -20.80 -10.85
C ILE A 74 -0.12 -21.15 -12.34
N LEU A 75 0.22 -20.18 -13.17
CA LEU A 75 0.28 -20.32 -14.62
C LEU A 75 1.64 -20.83 -15.10
N LYS A 76 2.71 -20.42 -14.41
CA LYS A 76 4.08 -20.86 -14.70
C LYS A 76 4.90 -20.87 -13.42
N GLU A 77 5.73 -21.89 -13.27
CA GLU A 77 6.55 -22.10 -12.08
C GLU A 77 7.95 -22.59 -12.46
N THR A 78 8.95 -22.06 -11.76
CA THR A 78 10.33 -22.59 -11.72
C THR A 78 10.71 -22.79 -10.25
N PRO A 79 11.91 -23.31 -9.92
CA PRO A 79 12.34 -23.41 -8.52
C PRO A 79 12.27 -22.07 -7.76
N ILE A 80 12.50 -20.94 -8.45
CA ILE A 80 12.61 -19.61 -7.84
C ILE A 80 11.57 -18.59 -8.33
N THR A 81 10.78 -18.87 -9.37
CA THR A 81 9.81 -17.90 -9.92
C THR A 81 8.39 -18.44 -10.04
N LEU A 82 7.40 -17.54 -9.97
CA LEU A 82 5.96 -17.82 -10.14
C LEU A 82 5.30 -16.75 -11.02
N LEU A 83 4.45 -17.18 -11.94
CA LEU A 83 3.43 -16.34 -12.58
C LEU A 83 2.06 -16.79 -12.07
N ILE A 84 1.31 -15.87 -11.46
CA ILE A 84 0.05 -16.16 -10.75
C ILE A 84 -1.09 -15.34 -11.37
N ASP A 85 -2.21 -15.99 -11.65
CA ASP A 85 -3.50 -15.32 -11.90
C ASP A 85 -4.29 -15.25 -10.59
N ALA A 86 -4.68 -14.05 -10.17
CA ALA A 86 -5.50 -13.84 -8.98
C ALA A 86 -7.00 -13.94 -9.24
N GLU A 87 -7.42 -14.22 -10.48
CA GLU A 87 -8.81 -14.45 -10.89
C GLU A 87 -9.80 -13.34 -10.50
N ASN A 88 -9.34 -12.09 -10.47
CA ASN A 88 -10.09 -10.90 -10.04
C ASN A 88 -10.55 -10.97 -8.57
N SER A 89 -9.74 -11.58 -7.70
CA SER A 89 -9.99 -11.67 -6.26
C SER A 89 -9.50 -10.46 -5.48
N LEU A 90 -9.67 -10.49 -4.15
CA LEU A 90 -9.16 -9.46 -3.25
C LEU A 90 -7.63 -9.39 -3.31
N GLY A 91 -7.10 -8.20 -3.61
CA GLY A 91 -5.66 -8.01 -3.76
C GLY A 91 -4.87 -8.36 -2.50
N GLN A 92 -5.47 -8.17 -1.33
CA GLN A 92 -4.86 -8.53 -0.05
C GLN A 92 -4.54 -10.01 0.04
N VAL A 93 -5.50 -10.82 -0.37
CA VAL A 93 -5.38 -12.27 -0.31
C VAL A 93 -4.42 -12.79 -1.38
N ALA A 94 -4.52 -12.25 -2.60
CA ALA A 94 -3.63 -12.61 -3.69
C ALA A 94 -2.16 -12.32 -3.34
N ALA A 95 -1.86 -11.12 -2.84
CA ALA A 95 -0.52 -10.72 -2.45
C ALA A 95 0.01 -11.50 -1.24
N TYR A 96 -0.83 -11.74 -0.23
CA TYR A 96 -0.47 -12.57 0.93
C TYR A 96 -0.06 -13.98 0.51
N LYS A 97 -0.91 -14.66 -0.29
CA LYS A 97 -0.63 -16.02 -0.76
C LYS A 97 0.60 -16.05 -1.67
N ALA A 98 0.78 -15.05 -2.55
CA ALA A 98 1.96 -14.94 -3.41
C ALA A 98 3.26 -14.73 -2.62
N MET A 99 3.27 -13.88 -1.60
CA MET A 99 4.46 -13.68 -0.76
C MET A 99 4.81 -14.94 0.03
N LYS A 100 3.82 -15.65 0.59
CA LYS A 100 4.06 -16.96 1.24
C LYS A 100 4.75 -17.93 0.30
N LEU A 101 4.34 -18.00 -0.96
CA LEU A 101 4.99 -18.85 -1.96
C LEU A 101 6.42 -18.37 -2.28
N CYS A 102 6.68 -17.06 -2.32
CA CYS A 102 8.02 -16.52 -2.48
C CYS A 102 8.94 -16.93 -1.33
N ILE A 103 8.48 -16.78 -0.09
CA ILE A 103 9.22 -17.17 1.12
C ILE A 103 9.55 -18.67 1.07
N ASN A 104 8.56 -19.53 0.78
CA ASN A 104 8.77 -20.97 0.67
C ASN A 104 9.82 -21.34 -0.40
N LYS A 105 9.85 -20.61 -1.53
CA LYS A 105 10.86 -20.82 -2.58
C LYS A 105 12.24 -20.33 -2.14
N ALA A 106 12.31 -19.18 -1.47
CA ALA A 106 13.54 -18.63 -0.94
C ALA A 106 14.14 -19.48 0.20
N GLU A 107 13.31 -20.17 0.99
CA GLU A 107 13.81 -21.12 2.00
C GLU A 107 14.55 -22.29 1.34
N LYS A 108 14.08 -22.73 0.16
CA LYS A 108 14.62 -23.89 -0.56
C LYS A 108 15.76 -23.55 -1.53
N ASN A 109 15.69 -22.38 -2.16
CA ASN A 109 16.52 -22.01 -3.32
C ASN A 109 17.14 -20.62 -3.17
N TYR A 110 17.12 -20.06 -1.97
CA TYR A 110 17.61 -18.73 -1.60
C TYR A 110 16.91 -17.51 -2.24
N LEU A 111 16.12 -17.71 -3.28
CA LEU A 111 15.32 -16.66 -3.93
C LEU A 111 13.92 -17.17 -4.25
N GLY A 112 12.92 -16.32 -4.05
CA GLY A 112 11.56 -16.53 -4.54
C GLY A 112 11.03 -15.24 -5.12
N VAL A 113 10.49 -15.29 -6.34
CA VAL A 113 9.88 -14.14 -7.03
C VAL A 113 8.52 -14.55 -7.57
N ALA A 114 7.50 -13.73 -7.35
CA ALA A 114 6.18 -13.90 -7.93
C ALA A 114 5.76 -12.62 -8.66
N VAL A 115 5.19 -12.80 -9.84
CA VAL A 115 4.40 -11.77 -10.50
C VAL A 115 2.94 -12.21 -10.55
N VAL A 116 2.05 -11.32 -10.16
CA VAL A 116 0.61 -11.58 -10.05
C VAL A 116 -0.12 -10.70 -11.04
N LYS A 117 -1.05 -11.28 -11.80
CA LYS A 117 -1.97 -10.54 -12.69
C LYS A 117 -3.42 -10.69 -12.25
N ASN A 118 -4.30 -9.86 -12.84
CA ASN A 118 -5.75 -9.95 -12.63
C ASN A 118 -6.13 -9.82 -11.14
N SER A 119 -5.44 -8.94 -10.43
CA SER A 119 -5.67 -8.65 -9.01
C SER A 119 -6.41 -7.32 -8.82
N ASN A 120 -6.57 -6.92 -7.56
CA ASN A 120 -7.19 -5.67 -7.13
C ASN A 120 -6.31 -4.92 -6.12
N HIS A 121 -6.80 -3.79 -5.60
CA HIS A 121 -6.09 -2.99 -4.60
C HIS A 121 -5.79 -3.80 -3.32
N PHE A 122 -4.53 -3.82 -2.88
CA PHE A 122 -4.06 -4.70 -1.82
C PHE A 122 -3.73 -4.00 -0.48
N GLY A 123 -4.11 -2.74 -0.28
CA GLY A 123 -3.74 -2.01 0.95
C GLY A 123 -2.28 -1.55 0.94
N ILE A 124 -1.53 -1.84 2.01
CA ILE A 124 -0.16 -1.35 2.21
C ILE A 124 0.88 -2.37 1.72
N ALA A 125 1.83 -1.94 0.88
CA ALA A 125 2.83 -2.83 0.30
C ALA A 125 3.81 -3.37 1.37
N GLY A 126 4.09 -2.56 2.40
CA GLY A 126 4.95 -2.92 3.51
C GLY A 126 4.48 -4.15 4.29
N TYR A 127 3.17 -4.42 4.35
CA TYR A 127 2.65 -5.62 5.01
C TYR A 127 3.21 -6.89 4.38
N TYR A 128 3.17 -7.00 3.05
CA TYR A 128 3.67 -8.18 2.34
C TYR A 128 5.19 -8.27 2.41
N ALA A 129 5.91 -7.16 2.23
CA ALA A 129 7.36 -7.15 2.38
C ALA A 129 7.78 -7.65 3.78
N MET A 130 7.08 -7.21 4.84
CA MET A 130 7.37 -7.61 6.22
C MET A 130 7.13 -9.09 6.51
N MET A 131 6.31 -9.81 5.74
CA MET A 131 6.09 -11.25 5.94
C MET A 131 7.41 -12.05 5.82
N ALA A 132 8.36 -11.58 5.01
CA ALA A 132 9.66 -12.23 4.85
C ALA A 132 10.55 -12.14 6.09
N LEU A 133 10.28 -11.18 7.00
CA LEU A 133 11.06 -10.98 8.22
C LEU A 133 10.94 -12.16 9.19
N GLU A 134 9.80 -12.86 9.21
CA GLU A 134 9.59 -14.05 10.06
C GLU A 134 10.58 -15.18 9.75
N LYS A 135 11.19 -15.16 8.55
CA LYS A 135 12.16 -16.15 8.08
C LYS A 135 13.55 -15.57 7.87
N ASP A 136 13.82 -14.40 8.45
CA ASP A 136 15.11 -13.72 8.30
C ASP A 136 15.51 -13.50 6.83
N MET A 137 14.53 -13.05 6.03
CA MET A 137 14.70 -12.74 4.62
C MET A 137 14.42 -11.28 4.34
N ILE A 138 15.01 -10.76 3.26
CA ILE A 138 14.61 -9.47 2.70
C ILE A 138 13.34 -9.68 1.89
N GLY A 139 12.30 -8.92 2.20
CA GLY A 139 11.05 -8.91 1.44
C GLY A 139 10.96 -7.70 0.54
N VAL A 140 10.48 -7.90 -0.69
CA VAL A 140 10.21 -6.83 -1.66
C VAL A 140 8.77 -6.97 -2.15
N CYS A 141 8.03 -5.86 -2.17
CA CYS A 141 6.68 -5.83 -2.71
C CYS A 141 6.45 -4.56 -3.53
N MET A 142 5.86 -4.70 -4.70
CA MET A 142 5.48 -3.60 -5.58
C MET A 142 4.10 -3.87 -6.19
N SER A 143 3.39 -2.81 -6.55
CA SER A 143 2.12 -2.90 -7.29
C SER A 143 1.99 -1.70 -8.21
N ASN A 144 1.30 -1.87 -9.33
CA ASN A 144 0.76 -0.72 -10.05
C ASN A 144 -0.63 -0.33 -9.53
N ALA A 145 -1.13 0.81 -10.00
CA ALA A 145 -2.44 1.33 -9.66
C ALA A 145 -3.02 2.15 -10.82
N SER A 146 -4.31 2.48 -10.71
CA SER A 146 -5.00 3.36 -11.67
C SER A 146 -4.26 4.71 -11.83
N PRO A 147 -4.24 5.29 -13.04
CA PRO A 147 -3.42 6.44 -13.37
C PRO A 147 -3.81 7.70 -12.58
N LEU A 148 -2.84 8.28 -11.86
CA LEU A 148 -2.95 9.53 -11.10
C LEU A 148 -1.69 10.40 -11.19
N VAL A 149 -0.57 9.82 -11.59
CA VAL A 149 0.76 10.43 -11.65
C VAL A 149 1.10 10.78 -13.08
N LEU A 150 1.68 11.96 -13.23
CA LEU A 150 2.10 12.52 -14.51
C LEU A 150 3.53 12.09 -14.82
N PRO A 151 3.82 11.53 -16.01
CA PRO A 151 5.18 11.51 -16.54
C PRO A 151 5.78 12.91 -16.56
N THR A 152 7.10 13.03 -16.48
CA THR A 152 7.77 14.34 -16.56
C THR A 152 7.39 15.05 -17.86
N PHE A 153 6.98 16.32 -17.75
CA PHE A 153 6.44 17.17 -18.82
C PHE A 153 5.07 16.78 -19.39
N SER A 154 4.42 15.75 -18.83
CA SER A 154 3.03 15.42 -19.17
C SER A 154 2.05 16.22 -18.31
N ILE A 155 0.88 16.50 -18.88
CA ILE A 155 -0.31 16.94 -18.15
C ILE A 155 -1.39 15.86 -18.11
N GLU A 156 -1.15 14.69 -18.68
CA GLU A 156 -2.08 13.55 -18.62
C GLU A 156 -1.59 12.52 -17.61
N PRO A 157 -2.45 12.07 -16.66
CA PRO A 157 -2.14 10.96 -15.77
C PRO A 157 -1.95 9.66 -16.56
N MET A 158 -0.76 9.07 -16.45
CA MET A 158 -0.41 7.84 -17.19
C MET A 158 0.01 6.70 -16.27
N LEU A 159 0.46 6.99 -15.05
CA LEU A 159 0.95 5.98 -14.11
C LEU A 159 0.19 6.08 -12.79
N GLY A 160 0.06 4.96 -12.09
CA GLY A 160 -0.39 4.96 -10.70
C GLY A 160 0.64 5.58 -9.75
N THR A 161 0.30 5.66 -8.47
CA THR A 161 1.27 5.99 -7.41
C THR A 161 2.31 4.90 -7.20
N ASN A 162 2.15 3.75 -7.88
CA ASN A 162 3.07 2.63 -8.04
C ASN A 162 4.03 2.45 -6.85
N PRO A 163 3.54 1.91 -5.71
CA PRO A 163 4.35 1.79 -4.51
C PRO A 163 5.47 0.74 -4.64
N ILE A 164 6.53 0.99 -3.88
CA ILE A 164 7.61 0.04 -3.59
C ILE A 164 7.75 -0.10 -2.07
N ALA A 165 7.81 -1.34 -1.60
CA ALA A 165 8.15 -1.66 -0.24
C ALA A 165 9.30 -2.67 -0.18
N ILE A 166 10.22 -2.43 0.77
CA ILE A 166 11.35 -3.31 1.06
C ILE A 166 11.48 -3.42 2.58
N ALA A 167 11.47 -4.65 3.09
CA ALA A 167 11.67 -4.95 4.50
C ALA A 167 12.96 -5.74 4.69
N VAL A 168 13.80 -5.30 5.64
CA VAL A 168 15.12 -5.88 5.91
C VAL A 168 15.21 -6.23 7.40
N PRO A 169 15.56 -7.49 7.75
CA PRO A 169 15.73 -7.89 9.15
C PRO A 169 17.01 -7.25 9.71
N LYS A 170 16.99 -6.93 11.00
CA LYS A 170 18.17 -6.46 11.75
C LYS A 170 18.16 -7.04 13.15
N LYS A 171 19.25 -6.89 13.89
CA LYS A 171 19.41 -7.57 15.19
C LYS A 171 18.48 -7.05 16.29
N TYR A 172 18.13 -5.76 16.26
CA TYR A 172 17.22 -5.16 17.25
C TYR A 172 15.98 -4.61 16.56
N GLU A 173 14.84 -4.56 17.23
CA GLU A 173 13.67 -3.87 16.69
C GLU A 173 13.89 -2.34 16.61
N PRO A 174 13.10 -1.63 15.79
CA PRO A 174 12.18 -2.15 14.77
C PRO A 174 12.89 -2.46 13.45
N PRO A 175 12.45 -3.43 12.62
CA PRO A 175 13.08 -3.73 11.33
C PRO A 175 13.15 -2.51 10.41
N LEU A 176 14.08 -2.51 9.45
CA LEU A 176 14.15 -1.46 8.43
C LEU A 176 13.07 -1.73 7.37
N VAL A 177 12.08 -0.86 7.28
CA VAL A 177 10.94 -1.03 6.36
C VAL A 177 10.70 0.25 5.58
N LEU A 178 11.06 0.22 4.30
CA LEU A 178 10.61 1.24 3.35
C LEU A 178 9.24 0.82 2.81
N ASP A 179 8.25 1.71 2.88
CA ASP A 179 6.96 1.57 2.19
C ASP A 179 6.55 2.96 1.67
N MET A 180 6.64 3.16 0.36
CA MET A 180 6.43 4.48 -0.24
C MET A 180 5.78 4.38 -1.62
N ALA A 181 4.95 5.38 -1.93
CA ALA A 181 4.57 5.68 -3.30
C ALA A 181 5.74 6.30 -4.07
N THR A 182 5.73 6.16 -5.40
CA THR A 182 6.67 6.85 -6.31
C THR A 182 6.20 8.24 -6.72
N SER A 183 5.02 8.67 -6.25
CA SER A 183 4.57 10.07 -6.29
C SER A 183 5.11 10.87 -5.09
N THR A 184 5.20 12.19 -5.23
CA THR A 184 5.61 13.07 -4.11
C THR A 184 4.67 12.94 -2.91
N VAL A 185 3.39 12.66 -3.17
CA VAL A 185 2.37 12.45 -2.15
C VAL A 185 1.29 11.49 -2.64
N SER A 186 0.53 10.89 -1.73
CA SER A 186 -0.67 10.11 -2.07
C SER A 186 -1.90 11.00 -2.29
N MET A 187 -2.82 10.56 -3.16
CA MET A 187 -4.11 11.24 -3.34
C MET A 187 -4.93 11.30 -2.05
N GLY A 188 -4.80 10.29 -1.18
CA GLY A 188 -5.45 10.31 0.14
C GLY A 188 -5.02 11.48 1.02
N LYS A 189 -3.78 11.98 0.87
CA LYS A 189 -3.33 13.19 1.58
C LYS A 189 -3.92 14.46 0.95
N ILE A 190 -4.09 14.51 -0.37
CA ILE A 190 -4.82 15.61 -1.04
C ILE A 190 -6.27 15.67 -0.53
N GLU A 191 -6.95 14.53 -0.48
CA GLU A 191 -8.32 14.41 0.07
C GLU A 191 -8.39 14.84 1.55
N LEU A 192 -7.38 14.50 2.36
CA LEU A 192 -7.28 14.98 3.74
C LEU A 192 -7.20 16.51 3.82
N TYR A 193 -6.37 17.14 2.99
CA TYR A 193 -6.27 18.60 2.96
C TYR A 193 -7.58 19.27 2.49
N LYS A 194 -8.30 18.64 1.56
CA LYS A 194 -9.68 19.04 1.21
C LYS A 194 -10.60 19.00 2.42
N ARG A 195 -10.64 17.88 3.17
CA ARG A 195 -11.48 17.74 4.38
C ARG A 195 -11.11 18.74 5.47
N LEU A 196 -9.82 19.05 5.61
CA LEU A 196 -9.33 20.04 6.56
C LEU A 196 -9.54 21.49 6.11
N ASN A 197 -10.06 21.71 4.90
CA ASN A 197 -10.18 23.01 4.24
C ASN A 197 -8.86 23.81 4.26
N LYS A 198 -7.76 23.14 3.91
CA LYS A 198 -6.40 23.72 3.85
C LYS A 198 -5.83 23.61 2.45
N LEU A 199 -5.03 24.60 2.06
CA LEU A 199 -4.19 24.51 0.87
C LEU A 199 -3.09 23.47 1.07
N LEU A 200 -2.64 22.87 -0.03
CA LEU A 200 -1.49 21.98 -0.05
C LEU A 200 -0.24 22.76 0.39
N PRO A 201 0.62 22.18 1.23
CA PRO A 201 1.73 22.91 1.85
C PRO A 201 2.97 22.98 0.95
N ALA A 202 2.97 22.26 -0.17
CA ALA A 202 4.12 22.10 -1.05
C ALA A 202 3.67 21.71 -2.47
N VAL A 203 4.62 21.73 -3.40
CA VAL A 203 4.43 21.38 -4.81
C VAL A 203 4.20 19.87 -4.93
N TRP A 204 2.94 19.48 -4.97
CA TRP A 204 2.53 18.07 -5.02
C TRP A 204 1.81 17.68 -6.30
N ALA A 205 1.24 18.66 -7.01
CA ALA A 205 0.39 18.45 -8.16
C ALA A 205 0.41 19.66 -9.10
N ILE A 206 -0.02 19.44 -10.34
CA ILE A 206 -0.25 20.49 -11.33
C ILE A 206 -1.68 20.41 -11.88
N ASN A 207 -2.20 21.52 -12.38
CA ASN A 207 -3.52 21.65 -12.97
C ASN A 207 -3.54 21.22 -14.46
N GLU A 208 -4.67 21.42 -15.13
CA GLU A 208 -4.89 21.05 -16.54
C GLU A 208 -4.03 21.83 -17.55
N LYS A 209 -3.34 22.89 -17.11
CA LYS A 209 -2.40 23.70 -17.90
C LYS A 209 -0.94 23.37 -17.61
N GLY A 210 -0.67 22.49 -16.64
CA GLY A 210 0.67 22.15 -16.21
C GLY A 210 1.27 23.11 -15.17
N GLU A 211 0.46 24.00 -14.59
CA GLU A 211 0.89 24.94 -13.55
C GLU A 211 0.71 24.30 -12.16
N VAL A 212 1.57 24.65 -11.20
CA VAL A 212 1.46 24.15 -9.82
C VAL A 212 0.10 24.50 -9.22
N GLU A 213 -0.54 23.51 -8.60
CA GLU A 213 -1.85 23.68 -7.98
C GLU A 213 -1.81 23.35 -6.49
N PHE A 214 -2.23 24.30 -5.66
CA PHE A 214 -2.25 24.19 -4.20
C PHE A 214 -3.67 23.97 -3.64
N ASN A 215 -4.71 24.13 -4.44
CA ASN A 215 -6.08 23.84 -4.02
C ASN A 215 -6.37 22.33 -4.19
N PRO A 216 -6.64 21.59 -3.10
CA PRO A 216 -6.84 20.14 -3.19
C PRO A 216 -8.08 19.74 -3.99
N GLU A 217 -9.14 20.55 -4.01
CA GLU A 217 -10.34 20.26 -4.80
C GLU A 217 -10.07 20.37 -6.31
N LYS A 218 -9.30 21.38 -6.73
CA LYS A 218 -8.88 21.50 -8.13
C LYS A 218 -8.01 20.33 -8.57
N VAL A 219 -7.05 19.90 -7.73
CA VAL A 219 -6.22 18.72 -8.01
C VAL A 219 -7.08 17.46 -8.19
N ILE A 220 -8.04 17.22 -7.29
CA ILE A 220 -8.96 16.07 -7.37
C ILE A 220 -9.77 16.13 -8.67
N ASN A 221 -10.28 17.31 -9.04
CA ASN A 221 -11.04 17.50 -10.28
C ASN A 221 -10.19 17.21 -11.53
N CYS A 222 -8.95 17.73 -11.57
CA CYS A 222 -7.99 17.50 -12.63
C CYS A 222 -7.69 16.00 -12.82
N ALA A 223 -7.35 15.31 -11.73
CA ALA A 223 -6.93 13.91 -11.76
C ALA A 223 -8.08 12.93 -12.09
N TYR A 224 -9.28 13.16 -11.55
CA TYR A 224 -10.40 12.21 -11.68
C TYR A 224 -11.42 12.55 -12.76
N LYS A 225 -11.73 13.82 -12.98
CA LYS A 225 -12.79 14.22 -13.93
C LYS A 225 -12.23 14.69 -15.26
N LEU A 226 -11.25 15.58 -15.23
CA LEU A 226 -10.67 16.14 -16.46
C LEU A 226 -9.67 15.21 -17.11
N LYS A 227 -9.04 14.31 -16.33
CA LYS A 227 -7.90 13.49 -16.75
C LYS A 227 -6.77 14.34 -17.35
N ARG A 228 -6.61 15.54 -16.81
CA ARG A 228 -5.64 16.55 -17.22
C ARG A 228 -5.23 17.36 -16.00
N GLY A 229 -3.95 17.34 -15.67
CA GLY A 229 -3.41 17.66 -14.35
C GLY A 229 -3.46 16.43 -13.41
N GLY A 230 -2.67 16.46 -12.35
CA GLY A 230 -2.50 15.29 -11.49
C GLY A 230 -1.32 15.40 -10.53
N LEU A 231 -0.99 14.27 -9.90
CA LEU A 231 0.10 14.18 -8.94
C LEU A 231 1.45 14.23 -9.64
N LEU A 232 2.40 14.93 -9.03
CA LEU A 232 3.78 14.91 -9.47
C LEU A 232 4.52 13.67 -8.94
N PRO A 233 5.46 13.12 -9.73
CA PRO A 233 6.34 12.04 -9.27
C PRO A 233 7.21 12.50 -8.09
N LEU A 234 7.81 11.58 -7.35
CA LEU A 234 8.79 11.89 -6.31
C LEU A 234 9.93 12.72 -6.90
N GLY A 235 10.24 13.83 -6.24
CA GLY A 235 11.13 14.85 -6.79
C GLY A 235 10.38 15.97 -7.53
N GLY A 236 9.04 15.97 -7.58
CA GLY A 236 8.24 17.09 -8.04
C GLY A 236 8.33 17.36 -9.54
N LEU A 237 8.65 18.60 -9.89
CA LEU A 237 8.85 19.05 -11.27
C LEU A 237 10.23 18.60 -11.81
N ALA A 238 10.51 18.85 -13.09
CA ALA A 238 11.79 18.45 -13.70
C ALA A 238 12.99 19.12 -13.02
N GLU A 239 12.85 20.38 -12.64
CA GLU A 239 13.85 21.22 -11.98
C GLU A 239 14.24 20.65 -10.60
N THR A 240 13.31 19.96 -9.94
CA THR A 240 13.51 19.33 -8.63
C THR A 240 13.81 17.82 -8.75
N SER A 241 14.13 17.35 -9.97
CA SER A 241 14.44 15.94 -10.30
C SER A 241 13.27 14.96 -10.23
N GLY A 242 12.05 15.41 -10.53
CA GLY A 242 10.84 14.56 -10.60
C GLY A 242 10.95 13.38 -11.57
N TYR A 243 11.80 13.49 -12.60
CA TYR A 243 12.08 12.39 -13.53
C TYR A 243 12.63 11.12 -12.84
N LYS A 244 13.22 11.24 -11.64
CA LYS A 244 13.67 10.09 -10.84
C LYS A 244 12.49 9.30 -10.29
N GLY A 245 11.52 9.99 -9.69
CA GLY A 245 10.27 9.36 -9.23
C GLY A 245 9.45 8.79 -10.38
N TYR A 246 9.43 9.48 -11.52
CA TYR A 246 8.79 8.98 -12.74
C TYR A 246 9.46 7.70 -13.23
N GLY A 247 10.80 7.67 -13.33
CA GLY A 247 11.55 6.47 -13.71
C GLY A 247 11.25 5.29 -12.79
N LEU A 248 11.20 5.51 -11.47
CA LEU A 248 10.81 4.47 -10.51
C LEU A 248 9.37 3.97 -10.76
N ALA A 249 8.41 4.88 -10.94
CA ALA A 249 7.01 4.53 -11.19
C ALA A 249 6.86 3.69 -12.46
N LEU A 250 7.59 4.03 -13.52
CA LEU A 250 7.57 3.32 -14.81
C LEU A 250 8.15 1.91 -14.68
N ILE A 251 9.29 1.75 -14.02
CA ILE A 251 9.89 0.42 -13.81
C ILE A 251 8.99 -0.47 -12.96
N ILE A 252 8.33 0.07 -11.93
CA ILE A 252 7.35 -0.68 -11.15
C ILE A 252 6.22 -1.15 -12.06
N ASP A 253 5.69 -0.29 -12.93
CA ASP A 253 4.61 -0.67 -13.85
C ASP A 253 5.04 -1.76 -14.86
N VAL A 254 6.31 -1.74 -15.28
CA VAL A 254 6.90 -2.82 -16.08
C VAL A 254 6.95 -4.13 -15.28
N LEU A 255 7.44 -4.11 -14.05
CA LEU A 255 7.57 -5.31 -13.21
C LEU A 255 6.23 -5.90 -12.78
N THR A 256 5.22 -5.05 -12.56
CA THR A 256 3.93 -5.46 -12.03
C THR A 256 2.91 -5.68 -13.12
N GLY A 257 2.79 -4.75 -14.08
CA GLY A 257 1.78 -4.78 -15.15
C GLY A 257 2.27 -5.57 -16.36
N VAL A 258 3.30 -5.07 -17.03
CA VAL A 258 3.80 -5.62 -18.30
C VAL A 258 4.32 -7.05 -18.12
N LEU A 259 5.18 -7.29 -17.13
CA LEU A 259 5.82 -8.59 -16.91
C LEU A 259 4.82 -9.69 -16.49
N SER A 260 3.79 -9.34 -15.72
CA SER A 260 2.77 -10.30 -15.28
C SER A 260 1.70 -10.57 -16.34
N GLY A 261 1.57 -9.69 -17.34
CA GLY A 261 0.44 -9.68 -18.28
C GLY A 261 -0.84 -9.09 -17.68
N ALA A 262 -0.73 -8.30 -16.60
CA ALA A 262 -1.83 -7.48 -16.07
C ALA A 262 -2.00 -6.18 -16.89
N ALA A 263 -2.95 -5.34 -16.49
CA ALA A 263 -3.04 -4.00 -17.04
C ALA A 263 -1.85 -3.15 -16.60
N TYR A 264 -1.50 -2.15 -17.41
CA TYR A 264 -0.39 -1.23 -17.17
C TYR A 264 -0.78 0.19 -17.61
N GLY A 265 -0.10 1.17 -17.03
CA GLY A 265 -0.28 2.60 -17.30
C GLY A 265 -1.75 3.04 -17.28
N PRO A 266 -2.26 3.68 -18.34
CA PRO A 266 -3.61 4.20 -18.39
C PRO A 266 -4.69 3.10 -18.47
N TYR A 267 -4.31 1.84 -18.69
CA TYR A 267 -5.26 0.73 -18.83
C TYR A 267 -5.62 0.06 -17.51
N VAL A 268 -4.97 0.42 -16.40
CA VAL A 268 -5.31 -0.10 -15.07
C VAL A 268 -6.67 0.46 -14.64
N GLY A 269 -7.64 -0.44 -14.42
CA GLY A 269 -9.04 -0.05 -14.20
C GLY A 269 -9.27 0.67 -12.87
N GLU A 270 -10.21 1.60 -12.87
CA GLU A 270 -10.43 2.50 -11.75
C GLU A 270 -11.24 1.90 -10.60
N PRO A 271 -11.09 2.42 -9.37
CA PRO A 271 -11.89 2.05 -8.20
C PRO A 271 -13.40 1.91 -8.45
N ASN A 272 -13.95 2.81 -9.27
CA ASN A 272 -15.38 2.96 -9.51
C ASN A 272 -15.82 2.37 -10.85
N ASP A 273 -14.91 1.79 -11.63
CA ASP A 273 -15.26 1.11 -12.87
C ASP A 273 -16.00 -0.19 -12.58
N SER A 274 -16.98 -0.49 -13.44
CA SER A 274 -17.73 -1.75 -13.43
C SER A 274 -16.93 -2.95 -13.94
N LYS A 275 -15.70 -2.71 -14.42
CA LYS A 275 -14.79 -3.73 -14.92
C LYS A 275 -13.74 -4.11 -13.86
N PRO A 276 -13.13 -5.30 -13.97
CA PRO A 276 -11.95 -5.66 -13.18
C PRO A 276 -10.85 -4.60 -13.30
N SER A 277 -10.17 -4.29 -12.20
CA SER A 277 -9.04 -3.35 -12.23
C SER A 277 -7.83 -3.93 -12.95
N ASN A 278 -7.71 -5.27 -12.97
CA ASN A 278 -6.58 -6.01 -13.54
C ASN A 278 -5.22 -5.45 -13.07
N ILE A 279 -5.11 -5.20 -11.76
CA ILE A 279 -3.88 -4.71 -11.13
C ILE A 279 -2.86 -5.85 -11.11
N GLY A 280 -1.60 -5.48 -11.33
CA GLY A 280 -0.47 -6.38 -11.21
C GLY A 280 0.33 -6.16 -9.93
N HIS A 281 0.97 -7.22 -9.44
CA HIS A 281 1.88 -7.16 -8.28
C HIS A 281 3.20 -7.87 -8.58
N PHE A 282 4.27 -7.40 -7.96
CA PHE A 282 5.58 -8.04 -7.95
C PHE A 282 5.97 -8.28 -6.49
N LEU A 283 6.35 -9.50 -6.15
CA LEU A 283 6.75 -9.89 -4.81
C LEU A 283 8.04 -10.69 -4.89
N ALA A 284 8.95 -10.47 -3.95
CA ALA A 284 10.14 -11.28 -3.82
C ALA A 284 10.55 -11.49 -2.36
N ALA A 285 11.14 -12.65 -2.09
CA ALA A 285 11.82 -12.96 -0.85
C ALA A 285 13.25 -13.38 -1.17
N ILE A 286 14.22 -12.78 -0.49
CA ILE A 286 15.65 -13.02 -0.70
C ILE A 286 16.23 -13.55 0.61
N ASN A 287 16.69 -14.79 0.58
CA ASN A 287 17.34 -15.43 1.72
C ASN A 287 18.76 -14.91 1.85
N ILE A 288 19.05 -14.29 2.98
CA ILE A 288 20.35 -13.65 3.25
C ILE A 288 21.49 -14.67 3.26
N ASN A 289 21.22 -15.91 3.67
CA ASN A 289 22.23 -16.98 3.74
C ASN A 289 22.80 -17.40 2.38
N ALA A 290 22.23 -16.94 1.26
CA ALA A 290 22.88 -17.10 -0.05
C ALA A 290 24.15 -16.24 -0.21
N PHE A 291 24.27 -15.17 0.59
CA PHE A 291 25.30 -14.15 0.42
C PHE A 291 26.23 -14.06 1.63
N MET A 292 25.69 -14.14 2.84
CA MET A 292 26.46 -14.07 4.08
C MET A 292 25.70 -14.66 5.28
N ASP A 293 26.40 -14.87 6.39
CA ASP A 293 25.77 -15.27 7.65
C ASP A 293 24.72 -14.25 8.11
N ILE A 294 23.57 -14.75 8.55
CA ILE A 294 22.43 -13.93 8.95
C ILE A 294 22.73 -13.04 10.16
N ASN A 295 23.50 -13.51 11.15
CA ASN A 295 23.81 -12.71 12.33
C ASN A 295 24.79 -11.60 11.97
N GLU A 296 25.81 -11.90 11.17
CA GLU A 296 26.72 -10.88 10.65
C GLU A 296 25.97 -9.83 9.83
N PHE A 297 25.04 -10.23 8.96
CA PHE A 297 24.21 -9.29 8.19
C PHE A 297 23.43 -8.35 9.10
N LYS A 298 22.73 -8.91 10.10
CA LYS A 298 21.90 -8.15 11.05
C LYS A 298 22.73 -7.15 11.88
N GLU A 299 23.96 -7.49 12.23
CA GLU A 299 24.91 -6.58 12.89
C GLU A 299 25.34 -5.44 11.97
N ARG A 300 25.68 -5.74 10.72
CA ARG A 300 26.08 -4.71 9.74
C ARG A 300 24.95 -3.73 9.44
N VAL A 301 23.71 -4.20 9.35
CA VAL A 301 22.52 -3.33 9.21
C VAL A 301 22.38 -2.41 10.42
N ASN A 302 22.55 -2.95 11.63
CA ASN A 302 22.51 -2.16 12.86
C ASN A 302 23.63 -1.12 12.92
N ASP A 303 24.85 -1.48 12.54
CA ASP A 303 26.00 -0.56 12.50
C ASP A 303 25.73 0.59 11.52
N LEU A 304 25.28 0.30 10.30
CA LEU A 304 24.88 1.31 9.33
C LEU A 304 23.83 2.29 9.89
N ILE A 305 22.79 1.76 10.54
CA ILE A 305 21.75 2.57 11.17
C ILE A 305 22.33 3.44 12.29
N SER A 306 23.21 2.88 13.12
CA SER A 306 23.88 3.60 14.21
C SER A 306 24.73 4.76 13.68
N ILE A 307 25.48 4.53 12.59
CA ILE A 307 26.26 5.56 11.90
C ILE A 307 25.36 6.68 11.41
N ILE A 308 24.26 6.36 10.71
CA ILE A 308 23.31 7.35 10.19
C ILE A 308 22.70 8.18 11.33
N LYS A 309 22.29 7.53 12.42
CA LYS A 309 21.64 8.21 13.56
C LYS A 309 22.59 9.10 14.37
N LYS A 310 23.90 8.85 14.29
CA LYS A 310 24.94 9.69 14.92
C LYS A 310 25.24 10.95 14.12
N ALA A 311 24.79 11.06 12.87
CA ALA A 311 24.99 12.27 12.08
C ALA A 311 24.42 13.50 12.79
N SER A 312 25.04 14.66 12.53
CA SER A 312 24.56 15.94 13.02
C SER A 312 23.15 16.20 12.50
N LYS A 313 22.26 16.62 13.39
CA LYS A 313 20.86 16.90 13.05
C LYS A 313 20.77 18.32 12.51
N ALA A 314 19.83 18.54 11.60
CA ALA A 314 19.46 19.90 11.21
C ALA A 314 18.86 20.66 12.41
N GLU A 315 18.96 21.99 12.38
CA GLU A 315 18.36 22.85 13.40
C GLU A 315 16.85 22.56 13.53
N GLY A 316 16.37 22.50 14.77
CA GLY A 316 14.96 22.18 15.08
C GLY A 316 14.56 20.71 14.89
N CYS A 317 15.49 19.82 14.56
CA CYS A 317 15.22 18.38 14.44
C CYS A 317 15.83 17.60 15.62
N ASP A 318 14.99 16.93 16.41
CA ASP A 318 15.44 16.19 17.60
C ASP A 318 16.19 14.89 17.27
N ARG A 319 15.82 14.22 16.18
CA ARG A 319 16.41 12.94 15.77
C ARG A 319 16.26 12.65 14.28
N ILE A 320 17.09 11.73 13.80
CA ILE A 320 17.00 11.13 12.47
C ILE A 320 16.23 9.80 12.59
N TYR A 321 15.20 9.65 11.77
CA TYR A 321 14.42 8.41 11.66
C TYR A 321 14.99 7.52 10.57
N ILE A 322 14.89 6.22 10.75
CA ILE A 322 15.02 5.26 9.63
C ILE A 322 13.63 4.85 9.12
N PRO A 323 13.51 4.40 7.85
CA PRO A 323 12.27 3.85 7.33
C PRO A 323 11.66 2.77 8.25
N GLY A 324 10.38 2.96 8.61
CA GLY A 324 9.61 2.04 9.46
C GLY A 324 9.54 2.43 10.94
N GLU A 325 10.40 3.32 11.43
CA GLU A 325 10.40 3.69 12.86
C GLU A 325 9.15 4.45 13.30
N LYS A 326 8.67 5.37 12.46
CA LYS A 326 7.46 6.15 12.78
C LYS A 326 6.26 5.23 12.86
N GLU A 327 6.14 4.32 11.90
CA GLU A 327 5.06 3.35 11.81
C GLU A 327 5.10 2.38 13.00
N TRP A 328 6.29 1.94 13.41
CA TRP A 328 6.47 1.08 14.58
C TRP A 328 6.05 1.74 15.89
N GLU A 329 6.48 2.98 16.12
CA GLU A 329 6.11 3.73 17.33
C GLU A 329 4.60 3.97 17.42
N ILE A 330 3.98 4.31 16.29
CA ILE A 330 2.53 4.48 16.20
C ILE A 330 1.81 3.15 16.44
N GLU A 331 2.32 2.06 15.87
CA GLU A 331 1.76 0.72 16.07
C GLU A 331 1.81 0.30 17.54
N GLU A 332 2.95 0.45 18.22
CA GLU A 332 3.08 0.16 19.65
C GLU A 332 2.07 0.97 20.48
N GLN A 333 1.90 2.26 20.16
CA GLN A 333 0.92 3.12 20.83
C GLN A 333 -0.51 2.65 20.55
N ARG A 334 -0.86 2.36 19.29
CA ARG A 334 -2.23 2.02 18.87
C ARG A 334 -2.65 0.61 19.27
N ARG A 335 -1.70 -0.33 19.39
CA ARG A 335 -1.96 -1.66 19.97
C ARG A 335 -2.36 -1.57 21.44
N ARG A 336 -1.69 -0.70 22.22
CA ARG A 336 -1.99 -0.52 23.65
C ARG A 336 -3.24 0.31 23.90
N ASN A 337 -3.37 1.42 23.19
CA ASN A 337 -4.38 2.43 23.48
C ASN A 337 -5.62 2.34 22.60
N GLY A 338 -5.55 1.64 21.46
CA GLY A 338 -6.57 1.62 20.43
C GLY A 338 -6.26 2.57 19.26
N VAL A 339 -7.02 2.39 18.18
CA VAL A 339 -6.89 3.14 16.93
C VAL A 339 -7.84 4.34 16.94
N PRO A 340 -7.37 5.56 16.63
CA PRO A 340 -8.24 6.71 16.47
C PRO A 340 -9.01 6.65 15.15
N ILE A 341 -10.33 6.57 15.22
CA ILE A 341 -11.24 6.55 14.07
C ILE A 341 -12.06 7.84 14.05
N SER A 342 -12.05 8.57 12.94
CA SER A 342 -12.87 9.77 12.78
C SER A 342 -14.37 9.44 12.83
N MET A 343 -15.20 10.36 13.31
CA MET A 343 -16.66 10.16 13.37
C MET A 343 -17.29 9.87 11.99
N GLU A 344 -16.79 10.48 10.92
CA GLU A 344 -17.25 10.22 9.54
C GLU A 344 -17.01 8.76 9.14
N ILE A 345 -15.85 8.18 9.51
CA ILE A 345 -15.57 6.77 9.25
C ILE A 345 -16.47 5.89 10.12
N LEU A 346 -16.68 6.22 11.39
CA LEU A 346 -17.58 5.46 12.26
C LEU A 346 -19.01 5.41 11.72
N GLU A 347 -19.56 6.53 11.28
CA GLU A 347 -20.90 6.59 10.69
C GLU A 347 -20.99 5.72 9.43
N ASN A 348 -19.95 5.73 8.60
CA ASN A 348 -19.83 4.84 7.44
C ASN A 348 -19.85 3.35 7.85
N LEU A 349 -19.17 2.98 8.93
CA LEU A 349 -19.17 1.60 9.46
C LEU A 349 -20.52 1.24 10.07
N GLU A 350 -21.19 2.16 10.77
CA GLU A 350 -22.53 1.94 11.32
C GLU A 350 -23.55 1.71 10.18
N ASN A 351 -23.44 2.47 9.09
CA ASN A 351 -24.27 2.27 7.89
C ASN A 351 -24.04 0.90 7.24
N LEU A 352 -22.79 0.43 7.20
CA LEU A 352 -22.48 -0.95 6.79
C LEU A 352 -23.11 -1.98 7.72
N ALA A 353 -23.03 -1.76 9.03
CA ALA A 353 -23.59 -2.66 10.03
C ALA A 353 -25.10 -2.82 9.84
N LYS A 354 -25.82 -1.69 9.69
CA LYS A 354 -27.26 -1.66 9.36
C LYS A 354 -27.55 -2.40 8.06
N LYS A 355 -26.81 -2.11 6.99
CA LYS A 355 -26.99 -2.73 5.66
C LYS A 355 -26.89 -4.25 5.70
N PHE A 356 -25.97 -4.80 6.48
CA PHE A 356 -25.71 -6.25 6.56
C PHE A 356 -26.33 -6.93 7.78
N ASN A 357 -27.14 -6.22 8.56
CA ASN A 357 -27.73 -6.67 9.82
C ASN A 357 -26.69 -7.27 10.77
N ILE A 358 -25.63 -6.50 11.04
CA ILE A 358 -24.56 -6.80 11.98
C ILE A 358 -24.72 -5.87 13.18
N GLU A 359 -24.61 -6.41 14.39
CA GLU A 359 -24.56 -5.61 15.61
C GLU A 359 -23.34 -4.67 15.58
N PHE A 360 -23.58 -3.37 15.76
CA PHE A 360 -22.52 -2.36 15.76
C PHE A 360 -22.05 -2.07 17.18
N SER A 361 -20.83 -2.51 17.50
CA SER A 361 -20.22 -2.38 18.84
C SER A 361 -18.81 -1.76 18.82
N LEU A 362 -18.52 -0.93 17.81
CA LEU A 362 -17.27 -0.18 17.69
C LEU A 362 -17.33 1.16 18.41
#